data_AF-A0A817ADR7-F1
#
_entry.id   AF-A0A817ADR7-F1
#
_cell.length_a   1.000
_cell.length_b   1.000
_cell.length_c   1.000
_cell.angle_alpha   90.00
_cell.angle_beta   90.00
_cell.angle_gamma   90.00
#
_symmetry.space_group_name_H-M   'P 1'
#
loop_
_entity.id
_entity.type
_entity.pdbx_description
1 polymer ?
#
loop_
_entity_poly.entity_id
_entity_poly.type
_entity_poly.pdbx_seq_one_letter_code
_entity_poly.pdbx_strand_id
1 'polypeptide(L)'
;MLQILSSSLSLTTLTTSSIILIILLIILTLIWYISASKSPNASPRFPILLSILRRKYDFINKGPLELIQDGYNSLGDVFRMQILHQSVVFRIVYTFTIPVFGKNIVYDASLKIMQQQLKFVNKGLNLINMKAHVGKIVMEAEEWFSRWPDSGEIDLMKEFSQLIILTASRCLLGKEIRENVQTKFAHLYQQLSDGMCHL
;
A
#
# COMPACT_ATOMS: atom_id res chain seq x y z
N MET A 1 3.36 -62.96 49.40
CA MET A 1 2.97 -61.57 49.76
C MET A 1 3.96 -60.51 49.23
N LEU A 2 5.28 -60.75 49.25
CA LEU A 2 6.29 -59.77 48.76
C LEU A 2 6.38 -59.60 47.23
N GLN A 3 6.08 -60.63 46.42
CA GLN A 3 6.12 -60.54 44.95
C GLN A 3 5.00 -59.68 44.32
N ILE A 4 3.88 -59.50 45.01
CA ILE A 4 2.72 -58.73 44.50
C ILE A 4 2.95 -57.21 44.67
N LEU A 5 3.72 -56.83 45.69
CA LEU A 5 4.07 -55.43 45.99
C LEU A 5 5.17 -54.88 45.06
N SER A 6 6.14 -55.71 44.63
CA SER A 6 7.17 -55.26 43.68
C SER A 6 6.62 -55.04 42.26
N SER A 7 5.67 -55.87 41.83
CA SER A 7 5.03 -55.74 40.51
C SER A 7 4.11 -54.51 40.40
N SER A 8 3.44 -54.12 41.49
CA SER A 8 2.57 -52.94 41.50
C SER A 8 3.38 -51.64 41.56
N LEU A 9 4.51 -51.61 42.28
CA LEU A 9 5.42 -50.46 42.32
C LEU A 9 6.09 -50.20 40.97
N SER A 10 6.53 -51.25 40.26
CA SER A 10 7.11 -51.10 38.92
C SER A 10 6.09 -50.59 37.89
N LEU A 11 4.83 -51.01 38.02
CA LEU A 11 3.76 -50.62 37.10
C LEU A 11 3.37 -49.14 37.28
N THR A 12 3.35 -48.63 38.52
CA THR A 12 3.06 -47.20 38.80
C THR A 12 4.23 -46.28 38.41
N THR A 13 5.48 -46.74 38.54
CA THR A 13 6.64 -45.97 38.03
C THR A 13 6.70 -45.90 36.51
N LEU A 14 6.21 -46.94 35.81
CA LEU A 14 6.18 -46.99 34.36
C LEU A 14 5.10 -46.05 33.78
N THR A 15 3.93 -45.99 34.41
CA THR A 15 2.82 -45.12 33.97
C THR A 15 3.11 -43.65 34.23
N THR A 16 3.72 -43.31 35.38
CA THR A 16 4.12 -41.93 35.70
C THR A 16 5.21 -41.40 34.76
N SER A 17 6.20 -42.22 34.43
CA SER A 17 7.26 -41.86 33.47
C SER A 17 6.70 -41.60 32.06
N SER A 18 5.69 -42.38 31.65
CA SER A 18 5.02 -42.22 30.36
C SER A 18 4.22 -40.90 30.28
N ILE A 19 3.55 -40.52 31.36
CA ILE A 19 2.80 -39.24 31.45
C ILE A 19 3.75 -38.04 31.36
N ILE A 20 4.89 -38.09 32.06
CA ILE A 20 5.90 -37.01 32.02
C ILE A 20 6.45 -36.84 30.60
N LEU A 21 6.70 -37.94 29.88
CA LEU A 21 7.20 -37.90 28.51
C LEU A 21 6.19 -37.31 27.53
N ILE A 22 4.89 -37.60 27.72
CA ILE A 22 3.79 -37.00 26.95
C ILE A 22 3.70 -35.50 27.22
N ILE A 23 3.77 -35.07 28.49
CA ILE A 23 3.75 -33.64 28.85
C ILE A 23 4.97 -32.93 28.26
N LEU A 24 6.16 -33.53 28.32
CA LEU A 24 7.37 -32.98 27.70
C LEU A 24 7.21 -32.83 26.19
N LEU A 25 6.64 -33.82 25.49
CA LEU A 25 6.36 -33.75 24.06
C LEU A 25 5.33 -32.66 23.72
N ILE A 26 4.29 -32.50 24.54
CA ILE A 26 3.32 -31.42 24.39
C ILE A 26 3.99 -30.06 24.59
N ILE A 27 4.85 -29.91 25.60
CA ILE A 27 5.60 -28.67 25.84
C ILE A 27 6.58 -28.41 24.69
N LEU A 28 7.27 -29.42 24.18
CA LEU A 28 8.24 -29.28 23.09
C LEU A 28 7.57 -28.91 21.78
N THR A 29 6.39 -29.50 21.49
CA THR A 29 5.57 -29.13 20.33
C THR A 29 4.98 -27.73 20.46
N LEU A 30 4.60 -27.30 21.67
CA LEU A 30 4.14 -25.94 21.94
C LEU A 30 5.28 -24.91 21.79
N ILE A 31 6.47 -25.22 22.31
CA ILE A 31 7.67 -24.37 22.18
C ILE A 31 8.08 -24.28 20.71
N TRP A 32 8.09 -25.39 19.98
CA TRP A 32 8.38 -25.40 18.56
C TRP A 32 7.34 -24.59 17.76
N TYR A 33 6.05 -24.71 18.08
CA TYR A 33 4.99 -23.92 17.46
C TYR A 33 5.17 -22.42 17.70
N ILE A 34 5.54 -22.01 18.92
CA ILE A 34 5.82 -20.61 19.27
C ILE A 34 7.12 -20.12 18.60
N SER A 35 8.13 -20.98 18.47
CA SER A 35 9.43 -20.65 17.86
C SER A 35 9.36 -20.56 16.33
N ALA A 36 8.64 -21.48 15.68
CA ALA A 36 8.44 -21.51 14.23
C ALA A 36 7.60 -20.32 13.71
N SER A 37 6.81 -19.69 14.58
CA SER A 37 6.10 -18.42 14.31
C SER A 37 7.07 -17.25 14.05
N LYS A 38 8.32 -17.36 14.51
CA LYS A 38 9.32 -16.28 14.57
C LYS A 38 10.33 -16.33 13.40
N SER A 39 9.93 -16.78 12.22
CA SER A 39 10.79 -16.68 11.03
C SER A 39 11.13 -15.20 10.77
N PRO A 40 12.42 -14.82 10.74
CA PRO A 40 12.85 -13.42 10.76
C PRO A 40 12.43 -12.60 9.52
N ASN A 41 12.00 -13.28 8.45
CA ASN A 41 11.57 -12.66 7.19
C ASN A 41 10.08 -12.90 6.88
N ALA A 42 9.31 -13.42 7.83
CA ALA A 42 7.90 -13.70 7.66
C ALA A 42 7.05 -12.50 8.07
N SER A 43 6.30 -11.91 7.13
CA SER A 43 5.37 -10.83 7.46
C SER A 43 4.31 -11.25 8.49
N PRO A 44 3.98 -10.38 9.45
CA PRO A 44 3.04 -10.68 10.53
C PRO A 44 1.67 -11.07 9.98
N ARG A 45 1.02 -12.09 10.56
CA ARG A 45 -0.30 -12.56 10.13
C ARG A 45 -1.40 -11.81 10.90
N PHE A 46 -2.32 -11.20 10.18
CA PHE A 46 -3.49 -10.54 10.76
C PHE A 46 -4.56 -11.58 11.13
N PRO A 47 -5.04 -11.60 12.39
CA PRO A 47 -5.99 -12.62 12.87
C PRO A 47 -7.43 -12.30 12.42
N ILE A 48 -7.73 -12.51 11.14
CA ILE A 48 -9.01 -12.15 10.52
C ILE A 48 -10.21 -12.76 11.23
N LEU A 49 -10.15 -14.05 11.59
CA LEU A 49 -11.28 -14.75 12.22
C LEU A 49 -11.66 -14.12 13.56
N LEU A 50 -10.67 -13.78 14.39
CA LEU A 50 -10.89 -13.12 15.68
C LEU A 50 -11.49 -11.72 15.49
N SER A 51 -10.96 -10.99 14.50
CA SER A 51 -11.41 -9.66 14.12
C SER A 51 -12.88 -9.66 13.64
N ILE A 52 -13.27 -10.62 12.80
CA ILE A 52 -14.66 -10.79 12.33
C ILE A 52 -15.58 -11.19 13.50
N LEU A 53 -15.16 -12.13 14.35
CA LEU A 53 -15.95 -12.61 15.48
C LEU A 53 -16.29 -11.48 16.47
N ARG A 54 -15.38 -10.51 16.64
CA ARG A 54 -15.57 -9.34 17.49
C ARG A 54 -16.62 -8.34 16.96
N ARG A 55 -17.21 -8.58 15.78
CA ARG A 55 -18.23 -7.74 15.12
C ARG A 55 -17.83 -6.26 15.00
N LYS A 56 -16.53 -5.98 14.90
CA LYS A 56 -15.95 -4.63 14.86
C LYS A 56 -16.12 -3.95 13.49
N TYR A 57 -16.28 -4.72 12.41
CA TYR A 57 -16.23 -4.20 11.04
C TYR A 57 -17.59 -4.31 10.35
N ASP A 58 -17.98 -3.23 9.67
CA ASP A 58 -19.21 -3.18 8.86
C ASP A 58 -18.90 -3.48 7.40
N PHE A 59 -18.82 -4.77 7.06
CA PHE A 59 -18.54 -5.21 5.69
C PHE A 59 -19.67 -4.86 4.70
N ILE A 60 -20.89 -4.58 5.19
CA ILE A 60 -22.04 -4.30 4.32
C ILE A 60 -21.98 -2.87 3.82
N ASN A 61 -21.78 -1.89 4.72
CA ASN A 61 -21.82 -0.48 4.34
C ASN A 61 -20.44 0.10 3.97
N LYS A 62 -19.37 -0.41 4.58
CA LYS A 62 -18.01 0.16 4.44
C LYS A 62 -17.00 -0.78 3.77
N GLY A 63 -17.40 -2.03 3.54
CA GLY A 63 -16.57 -3.02 2.86
C GLY A 63 -15.34 -3.47 3.68
N PRO A 64 -14.38 -4.17 3.04
CA PRO A 64 -13.21 -4.73 3.72
C PRO A 64 -12.11 -3.71 4.03
N LEU A 65 -12.29 -2.44 3.65
CA LEU A 65 -11.25 -1.42 3.78
C LEU A 65 -10.90 -1.13 5.24
N GLU A 66 -11.89 -1.10 6.14
CA GLU A 66 -11.64 -0.89 7.56
C GLU A 66 -10.80 -2.02 8.18
N LEU A 67 -11.00 -3.26 7.71
CA LEU A 67 -10.23 -4.42 8.13
C LEU A 67 -8.77 -4.29 7.73
N ILE A 68 -8.51 -3.87 6.48
CA ILE A 68 -7.17 -3.68 5.94
C ILE A 68 -6.47 -2.50 6.66
N GLN A 69 -7.19 -1.39 6.89
CA GLN A 69 -6.66 -0.23 7.61
C GLN A 69 -6.27 -0.58 9.05
N ASP A 70 -7.11 -1.36 9.76
CA ASP A 70 -6.79 -1.83 11.11
C ASP A 70 -5.57 -2.76 11.10
N GLY A 71 -5.40 -3.55 10.02
CA GLY A 71 -4.17 -4.30 9.76
C GLY A 71 -2.93 -3.40 9.68
N TYR A 72 -2.96 -2.33 8.89
CA TYR A 72 -1.86 -1.36 8.84
C TYR A 72 -1.61 -0.68 10.17
N ASN A 73 -2.67 -0.25 10.87
CA ASN A 73 -2.54 0.42 12.17
C ASN A 73 -1.98 -0.49 13.28
N SER A 74 -2.24 -1.81 13.21
CA SER A 74 -1.85 -2.76 14.25
C SER A 74 -0.54 -3.51 13.96
N LEU A 75 -0.23 -3.76 12.69
CA LEU A 75 0.91 -4.58 12.26
C LEU A 75 1.96 -3.81 11.46
N GLY A 76 1.70 -2.54 11.11
CA GLY A 76 2.62 -1.69 10.36
C GLY A 76 2.56 -1.90 8.84
N ASP A 77 3.64 -1.53 8.17
CA ASP A 77 3.68 -1.34 6.71
C ASP A 77 3.52 -2.63 5.90
N VAL A 78 3.76 -3.81 6.49
CA VAL A 78 3.65 -5.10 5.82
C VAL A 78 2.99 -6.13 6.71
N PHE A 79 1.93 -6.75 6.22
CA PHE A 79 1.27 -7.85 6.92
C PHE A 79 0.61 -8.84 5.96
N ARG A 80 0.22 -10.01 6.46
CA ARG A 80 -0.45 -11.06 5.71
C ARG A 80 -1.84 -11.33 6.23
N MET A 81 -2.76 -11.55 5.31
CA MET A 81 -4.14 -11.87 5.57
C MET A 81 -4.50 -13.17 4.90
N GLN A 82 -5.06 -14.11 5.65
CA GLN A 82 -5.61 -15.34 5.11
C GLN A 82 -7.04 -15.09 4.62
N ILE A 83 -7.20 -14.86 3.32
CA ILE A 83 -8.50 -14.70 2.69
C ILE A 83 -8.91 -16.07 2.15
N LEU A 84 -9.82 -16.74 2.86
CA LEU A 84 -10.25 -18.11 2.54
C LEU A 84 -9.04 -19.07 2.45
N HIS A 85 -8.76 -19.59 1.26
CA HIS A 85 -7.67 -20.51 0.99
C HIS A 85 -6.38 -19.81 0.54
N GLN A 86 -6.40 -18.49 0.31
CA GLN A 86 -5.27 -17.72 -0.20
C GLN A 86 -4.67 -16.81 0.87
N SER A 87 -3.34 -16.78 0.96
CA SER A 87 -2.61 -15.81 1.77
C SER A 87 -2.26 -14.59 0.93
N VAL A 88 -2.81 -13.42 1.26
CA VAL A 88 -2.53 -12.15 0.59
C VAL A 88 -1.58 -11.33 1.47
N VAL A 89 -0.51 -10.79 0.88
CA VAL A 89 0.41 -9.86 1.55
C VAL A 89 -0.03 -8.43 1.24
N PHE A 90 -0.29 -7.66 2.28
CA PHE A 90 -0.54 -6.24 2.21
C PHE A 90 0.76 -5.50 2.51
N ARG A 91 1.15 -4.55 1.66
CA ARG A 91 2.36 -3.74 1.79
C ARG A 91 2.08 -2.30 1.36
N ILE A 92 2.55 -1.33 2.14
CA ILE A 92 2.58 0.07 1.72
C ILE A 92 3.73 0.24 0.73
N VAL A 93 3.42 0.65 -0.51
CA VAL A 93 4.40 0.81 -1.59
C VAL A 93 4.67 2.28 -1.90
N TYR A 94 3.76 3.19 -1.53
CA TYR A 94 3.81 4.60 -1.95
C TYR A 94 4.57 5.53 -0.99
N THR A 95 5.35 5.00 -0.04
CA THR A 95 6.12 5.83 0.91
C THR A 95 7.13 6.74 0.20
N PHE A 96 7.65 6.33 -0.96
CA PHE A 96 8.57 7.14 -1.78
C PHE A 96 7.92 8.42 -2.33
N THR A 97 6.59 8.53 -2.33
CA THR A 97 5.89 9.71 -2.83
C THR A 97 5.82 10.84 -1.78
N ILE A 98 6.12 10.55 -0.51
CA ILE A 98 5.99 11.49 0.61
C ILE A 98 6.95 12.69 0.49
N PRO A 99 8.24 12.53 0.16
CA PRO A 99 9.15 13.67 -0.02
C PRO A 99 8.71 14.62 -1.14
N VAL A 100 8.00 14.09 -2.15
CA VAL A 100 7.55 14.80 -3.35
C VAL A 100 6.25 15.56 -3.09
N PHE A 101 5.23 14.90 -2.53
CA PHE A 101 3.90 15.50 -2.34
C PHE A 101 3.68 16.11 -0.96
N GLY A 102 4.52 15.75 0.03
CA GLY A 102 4.40 16.21 1.40
C GLY A 102 3.57 15.29 2.30
N LYS A 103 3.62 15.60 3.61
CA LYS A 103 2.94 14.82 4.65
C LYS A 103 1.42 15.03 4.63
N ASN A 104 0.67 14.01 5.03
CA ASN A 104 -0.79 13.97 5.08
C ASN A 104 -1.47 14.20 3.71
N ILE A 105 -0.80 13.84 2.62
CA ILE A 105 -1.32 13.91 1.25
C ILE A 105 -1.46 12.50 0.67
N VAL A 106 -2.65 12.21 0.13
CA VAL A 106 -3.05 10.95 -0.51
C VAL A 106 -2.61 9.72 0.28
N TYR A 107 -1.46 9.14 -0.06
CA TYR A 107 -0.97 7.88 0.51
C TYR A 107 -0.37 8.03 1.92
N ASP A 108 -0.03 9.24 2.35
CA ASP A 108 0.39 9.53 3.73
C ASP A 108 -0.79 9.98 4.62
N ALA A 109 -1.97 10.21 4.03
CA ALA A 109 -3.14 10.65 4.76
C ALA A 109 -3.92 9.46 5.35
N SER A 110 -4.65 9.69 6.45
CA SER A 110 -5.64 8.71 6.92
C SER A 110 -6.66 8.41 5.80
N LEU A 111 -7.19 7.18 5.74
CA LEU A 111 -8.14 6.75 4.70
C LEU A 111 -9.29 7.75 4.47
N LYS A 112 -9.85 8.30 5.57
CA LYS A 112 -10.93 9.29 5.50
C LYS A 112 -10.49 10.58 4.79
N ILE A 113 -9.30 11.09 5.10
CA ILE A 113 -8.74 12.30 4.49
C ILE A 113 -8.36 12.02 3.04
N MET A 114 -7.72 10.88 2.76
CA MET A 114 -7.39 10.46 1.39
C MET A 114 -8.66 10.41 0.52
N GLN A 115 -9.73 9.79 1.01
CA GLN A 115 -11.01 9.73 0.29
C GLN A 115 -11.60 11.12 0.02
N GLN A 116 -11.46 12.07 0.96
CA GLN A 116 -11.88 13.45 0.77
C GLN A 116 -11.02 14.15 -0.29
N GLN A 117 -9.70 14.01 -0.23
CA GLN A 117 -8.75 14.57 -1.21
C GLN A 117 -9.03 14.04 -2.62
N LEU A 118 -9.20 12.72 -2.77
CA LEU A 118 -9.54 12.10 -4.06
C LEU A 118 -10.90 12.56 -4.59
N LYS A 119 -11.89 12.81 -3.72
CA LYS A 119 -13.17 13.40 -4.14
C LYS A 119 -12.99 14.80 -4.75
N PHE A 120 -12.10 15.62 -4.20
CA PHE A 120 -11.79 16.94 -4.77
C PHE A 120 -11.15 16.81 -6.15
N VAL A 121 -10.20 15.89 -6.33
CA VAL A 121 -9.57 15.61 -7.63
C VAL A 121 -10.59 15.09 -8.65
N ASN A 122 -11.43 14.12 -8.26
CA ASN A 122 -12.44 13.53 -9.13
C ASN A 122 -13.48 14.56 -9.59
N LYS A 123 -13.79 15.57 -8.78
CA LYS A 123 -14.64 16.69 -9.20
C LYS A 123 -14.00 17.48 -10.35
N GLY A 124 -12.68 17.59 -10.37
CA GLY A 124 -11.91 18.19 -11.46
C GLY A 124 -11.91 17.34 -12.73
N LEU A 125 -11.95 16.02 -12.62
CA LEU A 125 -11.79 15.06 -13.74
C LEU A 125 -13.12 14.50 -14.28
N ASN A 126 -14.23 15.21 -14.08
CA ASN A 126 -15.53 14.77 -14.60
C ASN A 126 -15.67 15.00 -16.11
N LEU A 127 -16.67 14.37 -16.73
CA LEU A 127 -16.90 14.43 -18.18
C LEU A 127 -17.03 15.86 -18.74
N ILE A 128 -17.68 16.77 -18.01
CA ILE A 128 -17.89 18.15 -18.45
C ILE A 128 -16.54 18.87 -18.52
N ASN A 129 -15.71 18.73 -17.48
CA ASN A 129 -14.38 19.32 -17.44
C ASN A 129 -13.45 18.69 -18.48
N MET A 130 -13.50 17.36 -18.66
CA MET A 130 -12.71 16.67 -19.67
C MET A 130 -13.06 17.14 -21.09
N LYS A 131 -14.34 17.36 -21.40
CA LYS A 131 -14.75 17.96 -22.68
C LYS A 131 -14.19 19.38 -22.85
N ALA A 132 -14.22 20.19 -21.78
CA ALA A 132 -13.63 21.53 -21.80
C ALA A 132 -12.09 21.53 -21.91
N HIS A 133 -11.43 20.45 -21.50
CA HIS A 133 -9.97 20.29 -21.64
C HIS A 133 -9.54 20.04 -23.09
N VAL A 134 -10.38 19.42 -23.93
CA VAL A 134 -10.02 19.11 -25.33
C VAL A 134 -9.57 20.35 -26.09
N GLY A 135 -10.35 21.44 -26.04
CA GLY A 135 -9.99 22.69 -26.73
C GLY A 135 -8.69 23.32 -26.19
N LYS A 136 -8.43 23.18 -24.89
CA LYS A 136 -7.17 23.65 -24.28
C LYS A 136 -5.97 22.83 -24.74
N ILE A 137 -6.12 21.50 -24.83
CA ILE A 137 -5.07 20.60 -25.27
C ILE A 137 -4.71 20.85 -26.74
N VAL A 138 -5.71 21.01 -27.61
CA VAL A 138 -5.50 21.31 -29.04
C VAL A 138 -4.75 22.63 -29.20
N MET A 139 -5.19 23.68 -28.51
CA MET A 139 -4.53 24.99 -28.54
C MET A 139 -3.05 24.92 -28.14
N GLU A 140 -2.73 24.26 -27.02
CA GLU A 140 -1.34 24.10 -26.55
C GLU A 140 -0.50 23.26 -27.52
N ALA A 141 -1.08 22.23 -28.13
CA ALA A 141 -0.38 21.40 -29.12
C ALA A 141 -0.10 22.14 -30.43
N GLU A 142 -1.09 22.86 -30.97
CA GLU A 142 -0.93 23.69 -32.17
C GLU A 142 0.12 24.78 -31.94
N GLU A 143 0.07 25.48 -30.80
CA GLU A 143 1.07 26.48 -30.44
C GLU A 143 2.47 25.84 -30.31
N TRP A 144 2.58 24.68 -29.66
CA TRP A 144 3.87 23.98 -29.48
C TRP A 144 4.52 23.60 -30.81
N PHE A 145 3.74 22.95 -31.69
CA PHE A 145 4.21 22.43 -32.98
C PHE A 145 4.36 23.52 -34.05
N SER A 146 3.71 24.69 -33.90
CA SER A 146 3.89 25.82 -34.83
C SER A 146 5.34 26.34 -34.89
N ARG A 147 6.16 26.03 -33.87
CA ARG A 147 7.57 26.42 -33.80
C ARG A 147 8.49 25.43 -34.51
N TRP A 148 7.98 24.27 -34.92
CA TRP A 148 8.77 23.26 -35.60
C TRP A 148 9.03 23.68 -37.07
N PRO A 149 10.22 23.40 -37.61
CA PRO A 149 10.49 23.56 -39.03
C PRO A 149 9.78 22.47 -39.86
N ASP A 150 9.68 22.66 -41.18
CA ASP A 150 9.06 21.69 -42.10
C ASP A 150 9.73 20.31 -42.06
N SER A 151 11.02 20.25 -41.72
CA SER A 151 11.76 19.00 -41.49
C SER A 151 12.92 19.21 -40.52
N GLY A 152 13.28 18.15 -39.78
CA GLY A 152 14.40 18.17 -38.84
C GLY A 152 14.41 16.95 -37.92
N GLU A 153 15.39 16.93 -37.01
CA GLU A 153 15.48 15.95 -35.93
C GLU A 153 15.19 16.62 -34.59
N ILE A 154 14.46 15.92 -33.74
CA ILE A 154 14.08 16.39 -32.40
C ILE A 154 14.25 15.26 -31.38
N ASP A 155 14.44 15.65 -30.13
CA ASP A 155 14.31 14.73 -29.00
C ASP A 155 12.84 14.59 -28.62
N LEU A 156 12.20 13.50 -29.08
CA LEU A 156 10.79 13.22 -28.80
C LEU A 156 10.48 13.18 -27.31
N MET A 157 11.38 12.63 -26.47
CA MET A 157 11.11 12.51 -25.04
C MET A 157 11.05 13.89 -24.39
N LYS A 158 12.01 14.76 -24.73
CA LYS A 158 12.04 16.14 -24.25
C LYS A 158 10.83 16.94 -24.73
N GLU A 159 10.51 16.88 -26.02
CA GLU A 159 9.41 17.65 -26.61
C GLU A 159 8.04 17.24 -26.04
N PHE A 160 7.76 15.94 -25.95
CA PHE A 160 6.49 15.46 -25.40
C PHE A 160 6.39 15.69 -23.88
N SER A 161 7.49 15.57 -23.13
CA SER A 161 7.48 15.88 -21.70
C SER A 161 7.08 17.34 -21.45
N GLN A 162 7.61 18.27 -22.25
CA GLN A 162 7.26 19.69 -22.14
C GLN A 162 5.80 19.94 -22.56
N LEU A 163 5.34 19.35 -23.65
CA LEU A 163 3.94 19.46 -24.08
C LEU A 163 2.96 18.91 -23.04
N ILE A 164 3.28 17.79 -22.39
CA ILE A 164 2.46 17.21 -21.31
C ILE A 164 2.36 18.18 -20.12
N ILE A 165 3.47 18.81 -19.71
CA ILE A 165 3.47 19.77 -18.60
C ILE A 165 2.62 21.01 -18.95
N LEU A 166 2.71 21.51 -20.18
CA LEU A 166 1.93 22.68 -20.62
C LEU A 166 0.44 22.37 -20.68
N THR A 167 0.06 21.25 -21.28
CA THR A 167 -1.34 20.80 -21.35
C THR A 167 -1.91 20.49 -19.97
N ALA A 168 -1.15 19.79 -19.12
CA ALA A 168 -1.56 19.47 -17.75
C ALA A 168 -1.73 20.74 -16.90
N SER A 169 -0.78 21.69 -16.96
CA SER A 169 -0.89 22.94 -16.20
C SER A 169 -2.09 23.77 -16.65
N ARG A 170 -2.34 23.89 -17.96
CA ARG A 170 -3.49 24.61 -18.51
C ARG A 170 -4.84 23.98 -18.14
N CYS A 171 -4.91 22.65 -18.12
CA CYS A 171 -6.14 21.92 -17.81
C CYS A 171 -6.42 21.81 -16.32
N LEU A 172 -5.41 21.47 -15.52
CA LEU A 172 -5.57 21.09 -14.12
C LEU A 172 -5.27 22.22 -13.13
N LEU A 173 -4.35 23.14 -13.47
CA LEU A 173 -3.86 24.17 -12.53
C LEU A 173 -4.36 25.58 -12.86
N GLY A 174 -4.80 25.82 -14.10
CA GLY A 174 -5.34 27.10 -14.54
C GLY A 174 -4.38 27.94 -15.37
N LYS A 175 -4.86 29.11 -15.81
CA LYS A 175 -4.13 29.99 -16.74
C LYS A 175 -2.93 30.64 -16.07
N GLU A 176 -3.09 31.04 -14.82
CA GLU A 176 -2.11 31.73 -13.99
C GLU A 176 -0.86 30.87 -13.79
N ILE A 177 -1.05 29.58 -13.50
CA ILE A 177 0.06 28.64 -13.34
C ILE A 177 0.72 28.36 -14.70
N ARG A 178 -0.08 28.14 -15.75
CA ARG A 178 0.43 27.91 -17.12
C ARG A 178 1.33 29.04 -17.63
N GLU A 179 0.99 30.29 -17.36
CA GLU A 179 1.80 31.45 -17.77
C GLU A 179 3.15 31.52 -17.04
N ASN A 180 3.22 30.98 -15.82
CA ASN A 180 4.45 30.92 -15.04
C ASN A 180 5.25 29.62 -15.24
N VAL A 181 4.69 28.63 -15.93
CA VAL A 181 5.32 27.31 -16.15
C VAL A 181 6.65 27.40 -16.90
N GLN A 182 6.74 28.27 -17.90
CA GLN A 182 7.90 28.32 -18.81
C GLN A 182 9.17 28.91 -18.19
N THR A 183 9.07 29.79 -17.18
CA THR A 183 10.24 30.54 -16.68
C THR A 183 10.76 30.09 -15.32
N LYS A 184 9.88 29.70 -14.39
CA LYS A 184 10.28 29.34 -13.00
C LYS A 184 9.96 27.90 -12.62
N PHE A 185 8.90 27.34 -13.18
CA PHE A 185 8.36 26.05 -12.75
C PHE A 185 8.90 24.86 -13.56
N ALA A 186 9.31 25.05 -14.82
CA ALA A 186 9.83 23.95 -15.65
C ALA A 186 11.04 23.24 -14.99
N HIS A 187 12.00 24.01 -14.48
CA HIS A 187 13.17 23.45 -13.80
C HIS A 187 12.79 22.72 -12.50
N LEU A 188 11.90 23.29 -11.69
CA LEU A 188 11.43 22.68 -10.44
C LEU A 188 10.64 21.39 -10.69
N TYR A 189 9.78 21.35 -11.70
CA TYR A 189 9.05 20.15 -12.09
C TYR A 189 9.96 19.05 -12.60
N GLN A 190 10.99 19.40 -13.38
CA GLN A 190 11.99 18.44 -13.84
C GLN A 190 12.77 17.85 -12.66
N GLN A 191 13.25 18.70 -11.73
CA GLN A 191 13.91 18.24 -10.51
C GLN A 191 13.01 17.34 -9.64
N LEU A 192 11.73 17.68 -9.54
CA LEU A 192 10.75 16.88 -8.80
C LEU A 192 10.53 15.50 -9.46
N SER A 193 10.44 15.47 -10.79
CA SER A 193 10.30 14.24 -11.58
C SER A 193 11.54 13.36 -11.46
N ASP A 194 12.73 13.93 -11.59
CA ASP A 194 14.00 13.22 -11.43
C ASP A 194 14.13 12.62 -10.02
N GLY A 195 13.67 13.35 -8.99
CA GLY A 195 13.61 12.86 -7.62
C GLY A 195 12.79 11.59 -7.43
N MET A 196 11.77 11.31 -8.26
CA MET A 196 11.02 10.05 -8.20
C MET A 196 11.71 8.89 -8.91
N CYS A 197 12.52 9.17 -9.94
CA CYS A 197 13.24 8.12 -10.69
C CYS A 197 14.51 7.64 -9.97
N HIS A 198 15.02 8.44 -9.02
CA HIS A 198 16.28 8.17 -8.30
C HIS A 198 16.09 7.68 -6.85
N LEU A 199 14.84 7.47 -6.40
CA LEU A 199 14.47 6.89 -5.09
C LEU A 199 14.07 5.41 -5.24
#